data_AF-A0A1S6HMY2-F1
#
_entry.id   AF-A0A1S6HMY2-F1
#
_cell.length_a   1.000
_cell.length_b   1.000
_cell.length_c   1.000
_cell.angle_alpha   90.00
_cell.angle_beta   90.00
_cell.angle_gamma   90.00
#
_symmetry.space_group_name_H-M   'P 1'
#
loop_
_entity.id
_entity.type
_entity.pdbx_description
1 polymer ?
#
loop_
_entity_poly.entity_id
_entity_poly.type
_entity_poly.pdbx_seq_one_letter_code
_entity_poly.pdbx_strand_id
1 'polypeptide(L)'
;MNKIKLIGLLALFATTAASANETIVFPGSTSTSAVEASITFPQEKSPIALVGGYQVEGGILTSRTYNCGINISDLEIEAKLHWDGATPQILIVGENLIMCRSGSTGPFSVDLTEFITNMPAHILDRIEVANGVRLGL
;
A
#
# COMPACT_ATOMS: atom_id res chain seq x y z
N MET A 1 57.48 -16.04 27.77
CA MET A 1 56.09 -16.54 27.67
C MET A 1 55.12 -15.42 28.02
N ASN A 2 54.23 -15.14 27.06
CA ASN A 2 53.05 -14.27 26.96
C ASN A 2 52.79 -13.12 27.97
N LYS A 3 52.89 -11.88 27.45
CA LYS A 3 52.23 -10.69 27.99
C LYS A 3 50.79 -10.65 27.44
N ILE A 4 49.80 -10.90 28.29
CA ILE A 4 48.38 -10.75 27.91
C ILE A 4 48.04 -9.26 28.02
N LYS A 5 47.75 -8.61 26.90
CA LYS A 5 47.27 -7.22 26.84
C LYS A 5 45.79 -7.20 27.25
N LEU A 6 45.52 -6.83 28.50
CA LEU A 6 44.17 -6.62 29.04
C LEU A 6 43.75 -5.15 28.85
N ILE A 7 43.64 -4.70 27.60
CA ILE A 7 43.10 -3.37 27.26
C ILE A 7 42.20 -3.58 26.03
N GLY A 8 40.97 -4.01 26.26
CA GLY A 8 40.04 -4.28 25.17
C GLY A 8 38.62 -4.65 25.58
N LEU A 9 38.23 -4.45 26.84
CA LEU A 9 36.92 -4.90 27.35
C LEU A 9 36.21 -3.83 28.18
N LEU A 10 36.44 -2.56 27.89
CA LEU A 10 35.75 -1.43 28.54
C LEU A 10 35.06 -0.47 27.56
N ALA A 11 35.15 -0.73 26.25
CA ALA A 11 34.51 0.09 25.23
C ALA A 11 33.07 -0.35 24.87
N LEU A 12 32.56 -1.45 25.44
CA LEU A 12 31.26 -2.01 25.08
C LEU A 12 30.06 -1.52 25.91
N PHE A 13 30.25 -0.63 26.89
CA PHE A 13 29.15 -0.15 27.77
C PHE A 13 28.67 1.28 27.48
N ALA A 14 29.08 1.88 26.36
CA ALA A 14 28.64 3.22 25.95
C ALA A 14 27.50 3.21 24.92
N THR A 15 26.68 2.16 24.87
CA THR A 15 25.41 2.24 24.14
C THR A 15 24.45 3.11 24.94
N THR A 16 24.52 4.41 24.66
CA THR A 16 23.57 5.43 25.06
C THR A 16 22.16 4.90 24.89
N ALA A 17 21.43 4.78 26.00
CA ALA A 17 19.99 4.68 25.98
C ALA A 17 19.44 5.97 25.35
N ALA A 18 19.14 5.92 24.05
CA ALA A 18 18.30 6.93 23.43
C ALA A 18 16.87 6.68 23.93
N SER A 19 16.45 7.40 24.97
CA SER A 19 15.05 7.44 25.35
C SER A 19 14.30 8.17 24.24
N ALA A 20 13.48 7.47 23.47
CA ALA A 20 12.49 8.09 22.60
C ALA A 20 11.37 8.68 23.48
N ASN A 21 11.63 9.84 24.08
CA ASN A 21 10.62 10.68 24.74
C ASN A 21 10.44 11.99 23.98
N GLU A 22 10.77 11.98 22.69
CA GLU A 22 10.46 13.07 21.78
C GLU A 22 8.97 12.97 21.42
N THR A 23 8.16 13.80 22.07
CA THR A 23 6.80 14.08 21.66
C THR A 23 6.81 14.46 20.19
N ILE A 24 6.13 13.69 19.34
CA ILE A 24 5.92 14.04 17.93
C ILE A 24 5.05 15.29 17.90
N VAL A 25 5.67 16.45 17.69
CA VAL A 25 4.95 17.71 17.50
C VAL A 25 4.68 17.86 16.00
N PHE A 26 3.44 17.67 15.59
CA PHE A 26 3.00 17.99 14.24
C PHE A 26 3.02 19.51 14.06
N PRO A 27 3.71 20.06 13.05
CA PRO A 27 3.64 21.48 12.76
C PRO A 27 2.24 21.82 12.24
N GLY A 28 1.43 22.51 13.06
CA GLY A 28 0.10 22.97 12.64
C GLY A 28 -0.97 23.08 13.71
N SER A 29 -0.69 22.83 14.99
CA SER A 29 -1.69 23.01 16.06
C SER A 29 -1.89 24.47 16.44
N THR A 30 -2.35 25.29 15.50
CA THR A 30 -3.10 26.51 15.82
C THR A 30 -4.57 26.11 15.97
N SER A 31 -5.05 26.12 17.20
CA SER A 31 -6.46 25.90 17.57
C SER A 31 -7.32 27.06 17.05
N THR A 32 -7.46 27.13 15.73
CA THR A 32 -8.44 27.97 15.06
C THR A 32 -9.68 27.10 14.97
N SER A 33 -10.76 27.47 15.64
CA SER A 33 -12.05 26.77 15.55
C SER A 33 -12.41 26.69 14.07
N ALA A 34 -12.24 25.51 13.48
CA ALA A 34 -12.48 25.31 12.07
C ALA A 34 -13.98 25.52 11.83
N VAL A 35 -14.29 26.32 10.81
CA VAL A 35 -15.62 26.40 10.19
C VAL A 35 -16.14 24.97 10.02
N GLU A 36 -17.41 24.71 10.32
CA GLU A 36 -18.06 23.41 10.08
C GLU A 36 -17.96 23.05 8.59
N ALA A 37 -16.82 22.50 8.19
CA ALA A 37 -16.64 21.86 6.92
C ALA A 37 -17.26 20.47 7.06
N SER A 38 -18.12 20.10 6.11
CA SER A 38 -18.63 18.75 6.02
C SER A 38 -17.44 17.79 5.98
N ILE A 39 -17.32 16.94 6.99
CA ILE A 39 -16.29 15.90 7.03
C ILE A 39 -16.74 14.81 6.07
N THR A 40 -16.21 14.82 4.85
CA THR A 40 -16.35 13.70 3.92
C THR A 40 -15.39 12.62 4.37
N PHE A 41 -15.93 11.53 4.92
CA PHE A 41 -15.12 10.34 5.18
C PHE A 41 -14.73 9.74 3.82
N PRO A 42 -13.44 9.41 3.60
CA PRO A 42 -13.03 8.73 2.38
C PRO A 42 -13.78 7.41 2.29
N GLN A 43 -14.42 7.14 1.14
CA GLN A 43 -15.02 5.85 0.87
C GLN A 43 -13.94 4.77 0.96
N GLU A 44 -14.24 3.71 1.72
CA GLU A 44 -13.31 2.61 1.91
C GLU A 44 -13.21 1.81 0.60
N LYS A 45 -12.04 1.89 -0.05
CA LYS A 45 -11.72 1.07 -1.22
C LYS A 45 -11.23 -0.31 -0.77
N SER A 46 -11.77 -1.35 -1.38
CA SER A 46 -11.43 -2.74 -1.11
C SER A 46 -10.66 -3.38 -2.27
N PRO A 47 -9.86 -4.42 -2.03
CA PRO A 47 -9.23 -5.19 -3.10
C PRO A 47 -10.25 -5.69 -4.13
N ILE A 48 -9.97 -5.49 -5.41
CA ILE A 48 -10.82 -6.02 -6.49
C ILE A 48 -10.29 -7.36 -7.00
N ALA A 49 -11.18 -8.14 -7.62
CA ALA A 49 -10.81 -9.39 -8.27
C ALA A 49 -10.23 -9.12 -9.67
N LEU A 50 -9.08 -9.74 -9.98
CA LEU A 50 -8.49 -9.74 -11.33
C LEU A 50 -8.93 -11.00 -12.08
N VAL A 51 -10.02 -10.90 -12.83
CA VAL A 51 -10.63 -12.04 -13.52
C VAL A 51 -9.86 -12.36 -14.81
N GLY A 52 -9.35 -13.58 -14.90
CA GLY A 52 -8.56 -14.03 -16.06
C GLY A 52 -7.10 -13.54 -16.04
N GLY A 53 -6.63 -13.05 -14.89
CA GLY A 53 -5.26 -12.53 -14.73
C GLY A 53 -5.12 -11.07 -15.13
N TYR A 54 -3.88 -10.62 -15.31
CA TYR A 54 -3.55 -9.24 -15.66
C TYR A 54 -2.34 -9.21 -16.59
N GLN A 55 -2.16 -8.08 -17.28
CA GLN A 55 -0.96 -7.77 -18.05
C GLN A 55 -0.43 -6.41 -17.60
N VAL A 56 0.89 -6.24 -17.60
CA VAL A 56 1.54 -4.97 -17.34
C VAL A 56 2.44 -4.65 -18.52
N GLU A 57 2.12 -3.58 -19.25
CA GLU A 57 2.89 -3.12 -20.40
C GLU A 57 2.99 -1.60 -20.36
N GLY A 58 4.20 -1.05 -20.56
CA GLY A 58 4.41 0.40 -20.61
C GLY A 58 3.97 1.15 -19.35
N GLY A 59 3.97 0.51 -18.18
CA GLY A 59 3.49 1.11 -16.93
C GLY A 59 1.97 1.08 -16.76
N ILE A 60 1.22 0.43 -17.66
CA ILE A 60 -0.24 0.28 -17.55
C ILE A 60 -0.57 -1.16 -17.17
N LEU A 61 -1.28 -1.34 -16.06
CA LEU A 61 -1.88 -2.62 -15.71
C LEU A 61 -3.25 -2.72 -16.38
N THR A 62 -3.47 -3.79 -17.14
CA THR A 62 -4.77 -4.11 -17.76
C THR A 62 -5.29 -5.43 -17.23
N SER A 63 -6.58 -5.49 -16.91
CA SER A 63 -7.23 -6.69 -16.42
C SER A 63 -8.75 -6.58 -16.59
N ARG A 64 -9.49 -7.56 -16.06
CA ARG A 64 -10.95 -7.55 -15.98
C ARG A 64 -11.37 -7.66 -14.52
N THR A 65 -12.46 -7.00 -14.17
CA THR A 65 -13.10 -7.15 -12.85
C THR A 65 -14.61 -7.36 -13.05
N TYR A 66 -15.30 -7.75 -11.98
CA TYR A 66 -16.75 -7.83 -11.98
C TYR A 66 -17.34 -6.43 -12.05
N ASN A 67 -18.26 -6.21 -13.00
CA ASN A 67 -18.87 -4.89 -13.21
C ASN A 67 -20.21 -4.72 -12.50
N CYS A 68 -20.82 -5.79 -12.00
CA CYS A 68 -22.05 -5.77 -11.20
C CYS A 68 -23.24 -5.02 -11.82
N GLY A 69 -23.26 -4.86 -13.16
CA GLY A 69 -24.29 -4.07 -13.85
C GLY A 69 -24.10 -2.56 -13.77
N ILE A 70 -22.99 -2.08 -13.19
CA ILE A 70 -22.57 -0.68 -13.22
C ILE A 70 -21.38 -0.49 -14.18
N ASN A 71 -21.02 0.76 -14.45
CA ASN A 71 -19.83 1.05 -15.24
C ASN A 71 -18.59 0.82 -14.37
N ILE A 72 -17.56 0.21 -14.95
CA ILE A 72 -16.29 -0.05 -14.28
C ILE A 72 -15.56 1.25 -13.93
N SER A 73 -15.74 2.29 -14.74
CA SER A 73 -15.19 3.62 -14.45
C SER A 73 -15.69 4.18 -13.12
N ASP A 74 -16.87 3.76 -12.66
CA ASP A 74 -17.47 4.20 -11.40
C ASP A 74 -16.82 3.53 -10.18
N LEU A 75 -15.97 2.50 -10.39
CA LEU A 75 -15.30 1.77 -9.31
C LEU A 75 -14.05 2.47 -8.77
N GLU A 76 -13.67 3.60 -9.35
CA GLU A 76 -12.50 4.39 -8.94
C GLU A 76 -11.25 3.56 -8.68
N ILE A 77 -10.92 2.68 -9.62
CA ILE A 77 -9.86 1.68 -9.45
C ILE A 77 -8.49 2.36 -9.40
N GLU A 78 -7.69 2.02 -8.39
CA GLU A 78 -6.34 2.55 -8.20
C GLU A 78 -5.37 1.48 -7.68
N ALA A 79 -4.07 1.74 -7.85
CA ALA A 79 -3.00 0.91 -7.30
C ALA A 79 -2.51 1.47 -5.96
N LYS A 80 -2.41 0.61 -4.95
CA LYS A 80 -1.84 0.94 -3.63
C LYS A 80 -0.66 0.05 -3.29
N LEU A 81 0.24 0.59 -2.48
CA LEU A 81 1.28 -0.21 -1.84
C LEU A 81 0.65 -0.95 -0.66
N HIS A 82 0.80 -2.27 -0.65
CA HIS A 82 0.44 -3.15 0.45
C HIS A 82 1.68 -3.91 0.90
N TRP A 83 1.71 -4.34 2.16
CA TRP A 83 2.81 -5.11 2.73
C TRP A 83 2.26 -6.41 3.30
N ASP A 84 2.69 -7.54 2.74
CA ASP A 84 2.49 -8.86 3.33
C ASP A 84 3.76 -9.26 4.07
N GLY A 85 3.77 -9.01 5.38
CA GLY A 85 4.98 -9.08 6.19
C GLY A 85 6.06 -8.11 5.70
N ALA A 86 7.17 -8.65 5.20
CA ALA A 86 8.29 -7.88 4.65
C ALA A 86 8.26 -7.77 3.11
N THR A 87 7.23 -8.29 2.46
CA THR A 87 7.11 -8.33 1.00
C THR A 87 6.22 -7.18 0.52
N PRO A 88 6.76 -6.22 -0.26
CA PRO A 88 5.94 -5.17 -0.84
C PRO A 88 5.11 -5.71 -1.99
N GLN A 89 3.87 -5.24 -2.08
CA GLN A 89 2.91 -5.69 -3.06
C GLN A 89 2.14 -4.50 -3.65
N ILE A 90 1.81 -4.60 -4.93
CA ILE A 90 0.78 -3.75 -5.55
C ILE A 90 -0.58 -4.39 -5.28
N LEU A 91 -1.46 -3.63 -4.66
CA LEU A 91 -2.84 -4.00 -4.43
C LEU A 91 -3.74 -3.09 -5.25
N ILE A 92 -4.45 -3.66 -6.22
CA ILE A 92 -5.46 -2.95 -6.98
C ILE A 92 -6.74 -2.91 -6.15
N VAL A 93 -7.19 -1.71 -5.83
CA VAL A 93 -8.38 -1.47 -5.01
C VAL A 93 -9.39 -0.67 -5.81
N GLY A 94 -10.65 -0.77 -5.42
CA GLY A 94 -11.74 0.02 -5.98
C GLY A 94 -12.87 0.12 -4.97
N GLU A 95 -13.93 0.82 -5.32
CA GLU A 95 -15.13 0.90 -4.50
C GLU A 95 -15.68 -0.49 -4.17
N ASN A 96 -16.15 -0.64 -2.94
CA ASN A 96 -16.56 -1.92 -2.40
C ASN A 96 -17.91 -2.37 -2.98
N LEU A 97 -17.85 -3.26 -3.97
CA LEU A 97 -19.01 -3.96 -4.51
C LEU A 97 -19.29 -5.21 -3.66
N ILE A 98 -19.71 -5.02 -2.40
CA ILE A 98 -19.88 -6.09 -1.40
C ILE A 98 -20.69 -7.30 -1.91
N MET A 99 -21.53 -7.18 -2.95
CA MET A 99 -22.33 -8.29 -3.45
C MET A 99 -22.52 -8.30 -4.96
N CYS A 100 -21.45 -8.61 -5.70
CA CYS A 100 -21.60 -8.93 -7.11
C CYS A 100 -22.11 -10.36 -7.30
N ARG A 101 -23.43 -10.57 -7.48
CA ARG A 101 -24.00 -11.88 -7.87
C ARG A 101 -23.95 -12.14 -9.37
N SER A 102 -23.65 -11.10 -10.16
CA SER A 102 -23.52 -11.19 -11.60
C SER A 102 -22.13 -11.70 -11.97
N GLY A 103 -22.05 -12.76 -12.78
CA GLY A 103 -20.79 -13.24 -13.35
C GLY A 103 -20.23 -12.36 -14.48
N SER A 104 -20.90 -11.25 -14.80
CA SER A 104 -20.45 -10.31 -15.83
C SER A 104 -19.17 -9.60 -15.42
N THR A 105 -18.23 -9.55 -16.37
CA THR A 105 -16.95 -8.84 -16.21
C THR A 105 -16.79 -7.81 -17.29
N GLY A 106 -16.00 -6.78 -17.00
CA GLY A 106 -15.53 -5.85 -18.02
C GLY A 106 -14.06 -5.48 -17.82
N PRO A 107 -13.45 -4.88 -18.84
CA PRO A 107 -12.04 -4.49 -18.80
C PRO A 107 -11.83 -3.24 -17.95
N PHE A 108 -10.66 -3.13 -17.34
CA PHE A 108 -10.16 -1.91 -16.74
C PHE A 108 -8.65 -1.76 -16.98
N SER A 109 -8.17 -0.52 -16.85
CA SER A 109 -6.76 -0.19 -16.91
C SER A 109 -6.39 0.74 -15.77
N VAL A 110 -5.22 0.54 -15.17
CA VAL A 110 -4.65 1.43 -14.15
C VAL A 110 -3.28 1.89 -14.63
N ASP A 111 -3.08 3.20 -14.70
CA ASP A 111 -1.77 3.79 -14.93
C ASP A 111 -0.94 3.68 -13.64
N LEU A 112 0.17 2.95 -13.70
CA LEU A 112 1.09 2.76 -12.60
C LEU A 112 2.23 3.79 -12.60
N THR A 113 2.25 4.76 -13.53
CA THR A 113 3.36 5.72 -13.66
C THR A 113 3.59 6.49 -12.36
N GLU A 114 2.52 7.02 -11.76
CA GLU A 114 2.62 7.75 -10.49
C GLU A 114 3.07 6.82 -9.35
N PHE A 115 2.51 5.62 -9.29
CA PHE A 115 2.89 4.60 -8.32
C PHE A 115 4.38 4.26 -8.41
N ILE A 116 4.89 4.00 -9.62
CA ILE A 116 6.27 3.63 -9.89
C ILE A 116 7.21 4.80 -9.57
N THR A 117 6.85 6.02 -10.00
CA THR A 117 7.67 7.23 -9.82
C THR A 117 7.86 7.57 -8.34
N ASN A 118 6.84 7.31 -7.52
CA ASN A 118 6.88 7.59 -6.08
C ASN A 118 7.50 6.44 -5.25
N MET A 119 7.89 5.33 -5.88
CA MET A 119 8.37 4.15 -5.16
C MET A 119 9.90 4.06 -5.15
N PRO A 120 10.53 3.77 -3.98
CA PRO A 120 11.95 3.47 -3.93
C PRO A 120 12.32 2.27 -4.81
N ALA A 121 13.44 2.35 -5.54
CA ALA A 121 13.90 1.28 -6.45
C ALA A 121 13.99 -0.10 -5.78
N HIS A 122 14.50 -0.17 -4.55
CA HIS A 122 14.63 -1.43 -3.81
C HIS A 122 13.29 -2.11 -3.48
N ILE A 123 12.18 -1.37 -3.52
CA ILE A 123 10.82 -1.90 -3.40
C ILE A 123 10.36 -2.44 -4.76
N LEU A 124 10.56 -1.67 -5.82
CA LEU A 124 10.16 -2.03 -7.19
C LEU A 124 10.78 -3.35 -7.65
N ASP A 125 12.04 -3.61 -7.27
CA ASP A 125 12.76 -4.84 -7.64
C ASP A 125 12.11 -6.14 -7.09
N ARG A 126 11.18 -6.01 -6.15
CA ARG A 126 10.56 -7.12 -5.41
C ARG A 126 9.04 -7.08 -5.42
N ILE A 127 8.46 -6.12 -6.13
CA ILE A 127 7.03 -5.87 -6.03
C ILE A 127 6.24 -6.83 -6.90
N GLU A 128 5.21 -7.42 -6.30
CA GLU A 128 4.30 -8.35 -6.96
C GLU A 128 2.85 -7.85 -6.86
N VAL A 129 1.99 -8.23 -7.80
CA VAL A 129 0.56 -7.89 -7.71
C VAL A 129 -0.14 -8.88 -6.78
N ALA A 130 -0.76 -8.38 -5.72
CA ALA A 130 -1.32 -9.18 -4.63
C ALA A 130 -2.83 -9.44 -4.72
N ASN A 131 -3.46 -9.10 -5.84
CA ASN A 131 -4.86 -9.41 -6.08
C ASN A 131 -5.07 -10.91 -6.36
N GLY A 132 -4.67 -11.75 -5.41
CA GLY A 132 -5.04 -13.15 -5.34
C GLY A 132 -6.47 -13.26 -4.84
N VAL A 133 -7.38 -13.64 -5.72
CA VAL A 133 -8.77 -13.89 -5.33
C VAL A 133 -8.79 -15.16 -4.49
N ARG A 134 -8.93 -15.05 -3.16
CA ARG A 134 -9.56 -16.12 -2.40
C ARG A 134 -11.04 -16.10 -2.78
N LEU A 135 -11.37 -16.79 -3.87
CA LEU A 135 -12.75 -17.19 -4.12
C LEU A 135 -13.09 -18.11 -2.95
N GLY A 136 -13.71 -17.55 -1.91
CA GLY A 136 -14.28 -18.33 -0.81
C GLY A 136 -15.36 -19.22 -1.41
N LEU A 137 -14.96 -20.41 -1.83
CA LEU A 137 -15.84 -21.55 -2.05
C LEU A 137 -16.07 -22.23 -0.70
#